data_AF-A0A3N4MQG6-F1
#
_entry.id   AF-A0A3N4MQG6-F1
#
_cell.length_a   1.000
_cell.length_b   1.000
_cell.length_c   1.000
_cell.angle_alpha   90.00
_cell.angle_beta   90.00
_cell.angle_gamma   90.00
#
_symmetry.space_group_name_H-M   'P 1'
#
loop_
_entity.id
_entity.type
_entity.pdbx_description
1 polymer ?
#
loop_
_entity_poly.entity_id
_entity_poly.type
_entity_poly.pdbx_seq_one_letter_code
_entity_poly.pdbx_strand_id
1 'polypeptide(L)'
;MQRLLSFALLLTLAACGGPSGEKKDEYKSDENPVVPATPGGTFTVTILDRDKDTSAIQFNFTVDTLKYERTFNDVPLIKGYPDSSVYKVFWDEPNSVWIGFIKPNRDTRYYHGSQDKASLKINWVPSPPKRIYQYMEKVAGLGDAIRQQEMVQEYDKEIKSGQIIAHFIVKLKEAKEPGTKGVYLEYGGIRRELELPVPEGAKPYIQVVSEDHCVVGLQMPDGEKEDYYEVKVVNGRIGYKQVQTALNIK
;
A
#
# COMPACT_ATOMS: atom_id res chain seq x y z
N MET A 1 -18.41 84.89 6.98
CA MET A 1 -19.86 84.68 6.70
C MET A 1 -19.98 83.32 6.01
N GLN A 2 -20.37 82.25 6.71
CA GLN A 2 -21.73 81.65 6.69
C GLN A 2 -22.21 81.36 5.25
N ARG A 3 -22.51 80.12 4.80
CA ARG A 3 -23.29 78.99 5.36
C ARG A 3 -22.83 77.69 4.65
N LEU A 4 -22.63 76.54 5.30
CA LEU A 4 -23.58 75.54 5.84
C LEU A 4 -24.44 74.81 4.78
N LEU A 5 -24.41 73.46 4.90
CA LEU A 5 -25.25 72.40 4.28
C LEU A 5 -24.91 72.01 2.83
N SER A 6 -24.86 70.74 2.40
CA SER A 6 -25.37 69.52 3.02
C SER A 6 -24.84 68.23 2.33
N PHE A 7 -24.80 67.18 3.15
CA PHE A 7 -25.10 65.76 2.90
C PHE A 7 -24.47 64.99 1.73
N ALA A 8 -23.62 64.06 2.13
CA ALA A 8 -23.31 62.82 1.43
C ALA A 8 -24.52 61.88 1.36
N LEU A 9 -24.68 61.16 0.24
CA LEU A 9 -25.28 59.83 0.24
C LEU A 9 -24.59 58.96 -0.82
N LEU A 10 -23.98 57.88 -0.33
CA LEU A 10 -23.40 56.78 -1.10
C LEU A 10 -24.49 56.01 -1.86
N LEU A 11 -24.13 55.52 -3.06
CA LEU A 11 -24.61 54.27 -3.64
C LEU A 11 -23.63 53.85 -4.74
N THR A 12 -22.51 53.21 -4.35
CA THR A 12 -21.72 52.42 -5.30
C THR A 12 -22.08 50.95 -5.10
N LEU A 13 -22.70 50.41 -6.15
CA LEU A 13 -23.08 49.02 -6.29
C LEU A 13 -21.85 48.13 -6.16
N ALA A 14 -21.90 47.19 -5.23
CA ALA A 14 -21.01 46.04 -5.19
C ALA A 14 -21.32 45.13 -6.38
N ALA A 15 -20.53 45.26 -7.45
CA ALA A 15 -20.41 44.23 -8.48
C ALA A 15 -19.15 43.41 -8.15
N CYS A 16 -19.37 42.21 -7.61
CA CYS A 16 -18.38 41.14 -7.55
C CYS A 16 -17.99 40.75 -8.99
N GLY A 17 -16.89 41.29 -9.46
CA GLY A 17 -16.19 40.89 -10.68
C GLY A 17 -14.70 40.80 -10.37
N GLY A 18 -14.34 39.89 -9.48
CA GLY A 18 -12.94 39.55 -9.23
C GLY A 18 -12.47 38.52 -10.26
N PRO A 19 -11.33 38.70 -10.93
CA PRO A 19 -10.76 37.66 -11.76
C PRO A 19 -10.44 36.46 -10.87
N SER A 20 -10.91 35.29 -11.29
CA SER A 20 -10.52 33.99 -10.76
C SER A 20 -9.01 33.82 -10.95
N GLY A 21 -8.24 34.34 -9.99
CA GLY A 21 -6.88 33.92 -9.76
C GLY A 21 -6.94 32.48 -9.33
N GLU A 22 -6.58 31.58 -10.25
CA GLU A 22 -6.14 30.24 -9.93
C GLU A 22 -5.17 30.35 -8.76
N LYS A 23 -5.60 29.95 -7.57
CA LYS A 23 -4.68 29.47 -6.57
C LYS A 23 -4.07 28.22 -7.19
N LYS A 24 -2.98 28.40 -7.93
CA LYS A 24 -1.95 27.38 -8.00
C LYS A 24 -1.67 27.03 -6.56
N ASP A 25 -2.04 25.82 -6.17
CA ASP A 25 -1.40 25.14 -5.05
C ASP A 25 0.07 25.06 -5.44
N GLU A 26 0.79 26.15 -5.16
CA GLU A 26 2.23 26.15 -5.11
C GLU A 26 2.56 25.31 -3.89
N TYR A 27 2.59 24.00 -4.12
CA TYR A 27 3.18 23.02 -3.24
C TYR A 27 4.61 23.48 -3.00
N LYS A 28 4.80 24.25 -1.93
CA LYS A 28 6.13 24.52 -1.40
C LYS A 28 6.75 23.17 -1.07
N SER A 29 7.60 22.71 -1.97
CA SER A 29 8.57 21.70 -1.73
C SER A 29 9.54 22.27 -0.68
N ASP A 30 9.24 22.04 0.59
CA ASP A 30 10.28 22.09 1.62
C ASP A 30 11.19 20.89 1.37
N GLU A 31 12.12 21.09 0.43
CA GLU A 31 13.16 20.16 -0.06
C GLU A 31 14.30 20.02 0.95
N ASN A 32 14.00 19.63 2.19
CA ASN A 32 15.03 19.06 3.03
C ASN A 32 14.84 17.54 3.07
N PRO A 33 15.72 16.76 2.43
CA PRO A 33 15.68 15.30 2.55
C PRO A 33 15.79 14.92 4.02
N VAL A 34 14.87 14.09 4.51
CA VAL A 34 14.92 13.63 5.90
C VAL A 34 16.08 12.66 6.05
N VAL A 35 16.93 12.91 7.04
CA VAL A 35 18.00 12.01 7.45
C VAL A 35 17.54 11.29 8.72
N PRO A 36 17.81 9.98 8.87
CA PRO A 36 17.56 9.28 10.12
C PRO A 36 18.16 10.00 11.32
N ALA A 37 17.33 10.27 12.32
CA ALA A 37 17.78 10.76 13.60
C ALA A 37 18.33 9.60 14.46
N THR A 38 19.24 9.93 15.37
CA THR A 38 19.60 9.02 16.45
C THR A 38 18.37 8.81 17.36
N PRO A 39 17.89 7.57 17.55
CA PRO A 39 16.76 7.30 18.42
C PRO A 39 17.03 7.75 19.86
N GLY A 40 16.05 8.43 20.49
CA GLY A 40 16.06 8.73 21.92
C GLY A 40 15.68 7.53 22.80
N GLY A 41 15.40 6.38 22.19
CA GLY A 41 15.08 5.14 22.89
C GLY A 41 14.91 3.96 21.94
N THR A 42 13.96 3.08 22.22
CA THR A 42 13.76 1.83 21.46
C THR A 42 12.35 1.74 20.91
N PHE A 43 12.24 1.16 19.72
CA PHE A 43 10.96 0.83 19.12
C PHE A 43 11.03 -0.57 18.54
N THR A 44 10.08 -1.42 18.91
CA THR A 44 9.99 -2.79 18.42
C THR A 44 8.57 -3.05 17.92
N VAL A 45 8.51 -3.69 16.75
CA VAL A 45 7.28 -4.21 16.14
C VAL A 45 7.32 -5.73 16.28
N THR A 46 6.28 -6.30 16.85
CA THR A 46 6.03 -7.75 16.79
C THR A 46 4.79 -7.98 15.95
N ILE A 47 4.92 -8.76 14.86
CA ILE A 47 3.78 -9.19 14.06
C ILE A 47 3.36 -10.58 14.55
N LEU A 48 2.14 -10.66 15.06
CA LEU A 48 1.48 -11.87 15.52
C LEU A 48 0.47 -12.34 14.47
N ASP A 49 0.17 -13.64 14.45
CA ASP A 49 -0.84 -14.21 13.55
C ASP A 49 -0.58 -13.90 12.06
N ARG A 50 0.69 -13.97 11.62
CA ARG A 50 1.13 -13.56 10.28
C ARG A 50 0.39 -14.26 9.13
N ASP A 51 -0.01 -15.50 9.35
CA ASP A 51 -0.61 -16.36 8.32
C ASP A 51 -2.14 -16.19 8.19
N LYS A 52 -2.79 -15.55 9.17
CA LYS A 52 -4.25 -15.28 9.16
C LYS A 52 -4.61 -14.13 8.23
N ASP A 53 -5.88 -14.04 7.83
CA ASP A 53 -6.37 -12.98 6.92
C ASP A 53 -6.11 -11.57 7.44
N THR A 54 -6.10 -11.42 8.77
CA THR A 54 -5.61 -10.24 9.46
C THR A 54 -4.56 -10.65 10.49
N SER A 55 -3.54 -9.81 10.66
CA SER A 55 -2.49 -9.98 11.67
C SER A 55 -2.76 -9.09 12.88
N ALA A 56 -2.13 -9.41 14.00
CA ALA A 56 -2.04 -8.49 15.14
C ALA A 56 -0.64 -7.87 15.19
N ILE A 57 -0.56 -6.57 15.47
CA ILE A 57 0.71 -5.83 15.54
C ILE A 57 0.86 -5.28 16.95
N GLN A 58 1.90 -5.72 17.64
CA GLN A 58 2.26 -5.19 18.95
C GLN A 58 3.40 -4.18 18.79
N PHE A 59 3.19 -2.97 19.30
CA PHE A 59 4.23 -1.96 19.41
C PHE A 59 4.75 -1.90 20.83
N ASN A 60 6.07 -1.91 20.95
CA ASN A 60 6.80 -1.60 22.17
C ASN A 60 7.65 -0.36 21.90
N PHE A 61 7.31 0.76 22.54
CA PHE A 61 7.98 2.05 22.34
C PHE A 61 8.46 2.58 23.68
N THR A 62 9.75 2.88 23.78
CA THR A 62 10.36 3.45 24.97
C THR A 62 11.20 4.66 24.60
N VAL A 63 11.06 5.76 25.33
CA VAL A 63 11.94 6.94 25.27
C VAL A 63 12.08 7.45 26.69
N ASP A 64 13.30 7.76 27.11
CA ASP A 64 13.62 8.10 28.51
C ASP A 64 13.10 7.03 29.50
N THR A 65 12.21 7.42 30.43
CA THR A 65 11.55 6.54 31.40
C THR A 65 10.16 6.11 30.97
N LEU A 66 9.65 6.64 29.85
CA LEU A 66 8.30 6.37 29.37
C LEU A 66 8.27 5.07 28.57
N LYS A 67 7.16 4.34 28.72
CA LYS A 67 6.89 3.10 28.02
C LYS A 67 5.49 3.12 27.44
N TYR A 68 5.36 2.65 26.21
CA TYR A 68 4.10 2.43 25.54
C TYR A 68 4.08 1.03 24.96
N GLU A 69 3.03 0.30 25.28
CA GLU A 69 2.77 -1.02 24.75
C GLU A 69 1.32 -1.08 24.26
N ARG A 70 1.12 -1.44 22.99
CA ARG A 70 -0.23 -1.63 22.45
C ARG A 70 -0.24 -2.65 21.33
N THR A 71 -1.25 -3.49 21.35
CA THR A 71 -1.57 -4.41 20.26
C THR A 71 -2.73 -3.85 19.43
N PHE A 72 -2.53 -3.78 18.11
CA PHE A 72 -3.54 -3.51 17.12
C PHE A 72 -3.94 -4.82 16.47
N ASN A 73 -5.17 -5.26 16.71
CA ASN A 73 -5.71 -6.43 16.04
C ASN A 73 -6.22 -6.06 14.65
N ASP A 74 -6.48 -7.08 13.85
CA ASP A 74 -7.13 -6.95 12.55
C ASP A 74 -6.40 -6.06 11.54
N VAL A 75 -5.06 -6.07 11.55
CA VAL A 75 -4.26 -5.30 10.59
C VAL A 75 -4.02 -6.14 9.33
N PRO A 76 -4.54 -5.73 8.16
CA PRO A 76 -4.30 -6.44 6.92
C PRO A 76 -2.86 -6.16 6.47
N LEU A 77 -2.03 -7.21 6.45
CA LEU A 77 -0.66 -7.16 5.99
C LEU A 77 -0.48 -8.10 4.80
N ILE A 78 0.34 -7.71 3.83
CA ILE A 78 0.71 -8.60 2.72
C ILE A 78 1.39 -9.86 3.26
N LYS A 79 1.08 -11.04 2.69
CA LYS A 79 1.61 -12.35 3.14
C LYS A 79 2.71 -12.85 2.22
N GLY A 80 3.52 -13.81 2.69
CA GLY A 80 4.55 -14.47 1.88
C GLY A 80 5.83 -13.67 1.70
N TYR A 81 6.00 -12.56 2.42
CA TYR A 81 7.20 -11.73 2.39
C TYR A 81 7.85 -11.67 3.77
N PRO A 82 9.20 -11.59 3.83
CA PRO A 82 9.89 -11.37 5.08
C PRO A 82 9.50 -10.01 5.66
N ASP A 83 9.50 -9.94 6.99
CA ASP A 83 9.15 -8.75 7.76
C ASP A 83 9.91 -7.50 7.32
N SER A 84 11.18 -7.65 6.93
CA SER A 84 12.03 -6.57 6.42
C SER A 84 11.54 -5.92 5.12
N SER A 85 10.70 -6.62 4.36
CA SER A 85 10.03 -6.10 3.15
C SER A 85 8.64 -5.55 3.45
N VAL A 86 8.01 -6.03 4.51
CA VAL A 86 6.61 -5.75 4.87
C VAL A 86 6.49 -4.50 5.71
N TYR A 87 7.47 -4.24 6.57
CA TYR A 87 7.46 -3.03 7.38
C TYR A 87 8.85 -2.40 7.54
N LYS A 88 8.83 -1.11 7.85
CA LYS A 88 10.02 -0.33 8.24
C LYS A 88 9.68 0.56 9.41
N VAL A 89 10.67 0.77 10.27
CA VAL A 89 10.66 1.75 11.36
C VAL A 89 11.67 2.83 11.01
N PHE A 90 11.29 4.09 11.16
CA PHE A 90 12.09 5.24 10.80
C PHE A 90 11.99 6.31 11.88
N TRP A 91 13.12 6.74 12.43
CA TRP A 91 13.17 7.85 13.38
C TRP A 91 13.49 9.14 12.64
N ASP A 92 12.53 10.07 12.57
CA ASP A 92 12.76 11.40 12.00
C ASP A 92 13.27 12.40 13.03
N GLU A 93 13.00 12.16 14.33
CA GLU A 93 13.55 12.91 15.47
C GLU A 93 13.81 11.94 16.64
N PRO A 94 14.63 12.29 17.65
CA PRO A 94 14.91 11.41 18.79
C PRO A 94 13.66 10.93 19.54
N ASN A 95 12.57 11.71 19.51
CA ASN A 95 11.30 11.45 20.18
C ASN A 95 10.14 11.19 19.20
N SER A 96 10.45 10.94 17.92
CA SER A 96 9.47 10.75 16.84
C SER A 96 9.86 9.57 15.95
N VAL A 97 8.91 8.66 15.76
CA VAL A 97 9.12 7.42 15.00
C VAL A 97 7.95 7.14 14.08
N TRP A 98 8.25 6.83 12.83
CA TRP A 98 7.31 6.45 11.79
C TRP A 98 7.42 4.96 11.50
N ILE A 99 6.26 4.33 11.30
CA ILE A 99 6.15 2.91 10.99
C ILE A 99 5.28 2.76 9.77
N GLY A 100 5.80 2.14 8.73
CA GLY A 100 5.07 1.86 7.50
C GLY A 100 4.88 0.36 7.36
N PHE A 101 3.67 -0.08 7.01
CA PHE A 101 3.32 -1.48 6.74
C PHE A 101 2.73 -1.62 5.35
N ILE A 102 3.14 -2.64 4.60
CA ILE A 102 2.55 -2.96 3.31
C ILE A 102 1.27 -3.80 3.49
N LYS A 103 0.16 -3.25 3.03
CA LYS A 103 -1.15 -3.93 2.97
C LYS A 103 -1.17 -4.95 1.82
N PRO A 104 -2.14 -5.89 1.80
CA PRO A 104 -2.32 -6.82 0.69
C PRO A 104 -2.45 -6.13 -0.68
N ASN A 105 -3.10 -4.96 -0.74
CA ASN A 105 -3.21 -4.16 -1.97
C ASN A 105 -1.96 -3.33 -2.30
N ARG A 106 -0.80 -3.61 -1.68
CA ARG A 106 0.53 -2.99 -1.93
C ARG A 106 0.67 -1.50 -1.57
N ASP A 107 -0.40 -0.88 -1.13
CA ASP A 107 -0.37 0.40 -0.43
C ASP A 107 0.33 0.29 0.93
N THR A 108 0.78 1.44 1.42
CA THR A 108 1.39 1.57 2.73
C THR A 108 0.39 2.10 3.77
N ARG A 109 0.30 1.46 4.94
CA ARG A 109 -0.36 1.99 6.14
C ARG A 109 0.70 2.58 7.07
N TYR A 110 0.53 3.84 7.47
CA TYR A 110 1.47 4.54 8.34
C TYR A 110 0.97 4.67 9.77
N TYR A 111 1.88 4.53 10.72
CA TYR A 111 1.70 4.90 12.12
C TYR A 111 2.80 5.90 12.51
N HIS A 112 2.46 6.79 13.43
CA HIS A 112 3.38 7.77 14.01
C HIS A 112 3.39 7.63 15.52
N GLY A 113 4.54 7.24 16.05
CA GLY A 113 4.89 7.28 17.46
C GLY A 113 5.53 8.61 17.82
N SER A 114 5.07 9.25 18.88
CA SER A 114 5.70 10.49 19.39
C SER A 114 5.63 10.56 20.90
N GLN A 115 6.58 11.29 21.49
CA GLN A 115 6.54 11.71 22.88
C GLN A 115 5.97 13.12 22.97
N ASP A 116 4.91 13.30 23.75
CA ASP A 116 4.68 14.58 24.41
C ASP A 116 5.30 14.53 25.82
N LYS A 117 5.65 15.68 26.39
CA LYS A 117 6.48 15.79 27.61
C LYS A 117 6.12 14.84 28.77
N ALA A 118 4.88 14.33 28.82
CA ALA A 118 4.40 13.43 29.86
C ALA A 118 4.06 12.00 29.37
N SER A 119 3.93 11.75 28.06
CA SER A 119 3.46 10.47 27.56
C SER A 119 3.97 10.11 26.16
N LEU A 120 3.99 8.81 25.88
CA LEU A 120 4.19 8.28 24.54
C LEU A 120 2.84 7.93 23.92
N LYS A 121 2.68 8.23 22.64
CA LYS A 121 1.49 7.91 21.86
C LYS A 121 1.87 7.31 20.51
N ILE A 122 1.02 6.44 20.00
CA ILE A 122 1.10 5.92 18.62
C ILE A 122 -0.26 6.11 17.95
N ASN A 123 -0.27 6.81 16.82
CA ASN A 123 -1.47 7.09 16.04
C ASN A 123 -1.35 6.47 14.65
N TRP A 124 -2.46 5.99 14.11
CA TRP A 124 -2.57 5.71 12.68
C TRP A 124 -2.64 7.04 11.91
N VAL A 125 -1.86 7.16 10.84
CA VAL A 125 -1.78 8.35 10.00
C VAL A 125 -2.16 7.98 8.57
N PRO A 126 -3.31 8.45 8.05
CA PRO A 126 -3.74 8.13 6.69
C PRO A 126 -2.82 8.71 5.61
N SER A 127 -2.27 9.91 5.84
CA SER A 127 -1.39 10.60 4.91
C SER A 127 -0.20 11.19 5.67
N PRO A 128 0.97 10.51 5.67
CA PRO A 128 2.15 11.05 6.33
C PRO A 128 2.69 12.26 5.55
N PRO A 129 3.49 13.14 6.19
CA PRO A 129 4.17 14.22 5.49
C PRO A 129 4.98 13.68 4.30
N LYS A 130 4.99 14.42 3.19
CA LYS A 130 5.57 13.96 1.91
C LYS A 130 7.00 13.40 2.05
N ARG A 131 7.82 14.13 2.79
CA ARG A 131 9.22 13.79 3.09
C ARG A 131 9.37 12.40 3.75
N ILE A 132 8.40 11.97 4.56
CA ILE A 132 8.44 10.71 5.30
C ILE A 132 8.16 9.54 4.37
N TYR A 133 7.07 9.55 3.59
CA TYR A 133 6.80 8.44 2.68
C TYR A 133 7.86 8.35 1.57
N GLN A 134 8.37 9.50 1.09
CA GLN A 134 9.46 9.52 0.13
C GLN A 134 10.70 8.83 0.68
N TYR A 135 11.10 9.15 1.93
CA TYR A 135 12.22 8.49 2.57
C TYR A 135 11.94 6.98 2.76
N MET A 136 10.82 6.63 3.39
CA MET A 136 10.53 5.24 3.77
C MET A 136 10.39 4.34 2.54
N GLU A 137 9.71 4.78 1.49
CA GLU A 137 9.47 3.97 0.30
C GLU A 137 10.59 4.03 -0.73
N LYS A 138 11.20 5.21 -0.97
CA LYS A 138 12.20 5.36 -2.04
C LYS A 138 13.65 5.23 -1.57
N VAL A 139 13.93 5.48 -0.28
CA VAL A 139 15.29 5.42 0.27
C VAL A 139 15.47 4.21 1.17
N ALA A 140 14.57 3.99 2.13
CA ALA A 140 14.63 2.84 3.04
C ALA A 140 14.08 1.53 2.43
N GLY A 141 13.48 1.62 1.23
CA GLY A 141 13.00 0.49 0.44
C GLY A 141 11.81 -0.25 1.04
N LEU A 142 10.93 0.45 1.77
CA LEU A 142 9.68 -0.12 2.25
C LEU A 142 8.83 -0.59 1.06
N GLY A 143 8.62 -1.91 0.96
CA GLY A 143 7.84 -2.53 -0.11
C GLY A 143 8.55 -2.73 -1.44
N ASP A 144 9.84 -2.43 -1.56
CA ASP A 144 10.57 -2.59 -2.84
C ASP A 144 10.58 -4.03 -3.33
N ALA A 145 10.93 -4.98 -2.47
CA ALA A 145 10.92 -6.41 -2.80
C ALA A 145 9.53 -6.94 -3.18
N ILE A 146 8.46 -6.25 -2.77
CA ILE A 146 7.07 -6.58 -3.11
C ILE A 146 6.70 -5.98 -4.47
N ARG A 147 7.08 -4.73 -4.73
CA ARG A 147 6.69 -3.99 -5.94
C ARG A 147 7.54 -4.35 -7.15
N GLN A 148 8.80 -4.74 -6.93
CA GLN A 148 9.79 -5.05 -7.96
C GLN A 148 9.84 -6.55 -8.32
N GLN A 149 8.91 -7.36 -7.83
CA GLN A 149 8.83 -8.76 -8.28
C GLN A 149 8.65 -8.84 -9.79
N GLU A 150 9.31 -9.83 -10.38
CA GLU A 150 9.21 -10.11 -11.80
C GLU A 150 7.75 -10.43 -12.16
N MET A 151 7.31 -9.82 -13.26
CA MET A 151 5.99 -10.00 -13.82
C MET A 151 6.13 -10.83 -15.09
N VAL A 152 5.58 -12.03 -15.06
CA VAL A 152 5.67 -13.01 -16.14
C VAL A 152 4.30 -13.24 -16.78
N GLN A 153 4.29 -13.82 -17.99
CA GLN A 153 3.05 -14.28 -18.65
C GLN A 153 2.78 -15.76 -18.41
N GLU A 154 3.79 -16.49 -17.94
CA GLU A 154 3.76 -17.91 -17.66
C GLU A 154 4.65 -18.21 -16.45
N TYR A 155 4.11 -18.98 -15.53
CA TYR A 155 4.83 -19.63 -14.45
C TYR A 155 4.60 -21.13 -14.54
N ASP A 156 5.68 -21.90 -14.54
CA ASP A 156 5.67 -23.34 -14.61
C ASP A 156 6.83 -23.88 -13.78
N LYS A 157 6.50 -24.54 -12.66
CA LYS A 157 7.52 -25.11 -11.77
C LYS A 157 7.04 -26.41 -11.16
N GLU A 158 7.91 -27.42 -11.16
CA GLU A 158 7.68 -28.64 -10.40
C GLU A 158 7.77 -28.36 -8.90
N ILE A 159 6.71 -28.69 -8.16
CA ILE A 159 6.66 -28.54 -6.70
C ILE A 159 6.06 -29.76 -6.04
N LYS A 160 6.43 -29.98 -4.78
CA LYS A 160 5.81 -30.99 -3.90
C LYS A 160 4.80 -30.35 -2.95
N SER A 161 3.55 -30.80 -2.99
CA SER A 161 2.51 -30.38 -2.04
C SER A 161 1.76 -31.60 -1.51
N GLY A 162 1.82 -31.81 -0.19
CA GLY A 162 1.40 -33.07 0.43
C GLY A 162 2.23 -34.25 -0.10
N GLN A 163 1.56 -35.23 -0.72
CA GLN A 163 2.20 -36.39 -1.34
C GLN A 163 2.31 -36.28 -2.87
N ILE A 164 1.87 -35.17 -3.47
CA ILE A 164 1.86 -34.98 -4.91
C ILE A 164 3.11 -34.19 -5.32
N ILE A 165 3.82 -34.67 -6.35
CA ILE A 165 4.88 -33.94 -7.05
C ILE A 165 4.35 -33.72 -8.47
N ALA A 166 4.18 -32.47 -8.87
CA ALA A 166 3.65 -32.10 -10.17
C ALA A 166 4.07 -30.67 -10.52
N HIS A 167 3.89 -30.29 -11.79
CA HIS A 167 4.03 -28.91 -12.22
C HIS A 167 2.87 -28.07 -11.69
N PHE A 168 3.18 -26.98 -10.98
CA PHE A 168 2.26 -25.89 -10.70
C PHE A 168 2.39 -24.87 -11.82
N ILE A 169 1.31 -24.77 -12.60
CA ILE A 169 1.26 -23.99 -13.82
C ILE A 169 0.24 -22.87 -13.66
N VAL A 170 0.66 -21.64 -13.95
CA VAL A 170 -0.20 -20.47 -14.11
C VAL A 170 0.19 -19.79 -15.41
N LYS A 171 -0.74 -19.65 -16.36
CA LYS A 171 -0.45 -19.09 -17.69
C LYS A 171 -1.54 -18.12 -18.14
N LEU A 172 -1.13 -16.99 -18.72
CA LEU A 172 -2.03 -16.08 -19.43
C LEU A 172 -2.17 -16.56 -20.88
N LYS A 173 -3.40 -16.79 -21.32
CA LYS A 173 -3.77 -17.21 -22.67
C LYS A 173 -4.60 -16.13 -23.35
N GLU A 174 -4.57 -16.12 -24.68
CA GLU A 174 -5.57 -15.38 -25.45
C GLU A 174 -6.97 -15.93 -25.14
N ALA A 175 -7.91 -15.04 -24.86
CA ALA A 175 -9.31 -15.38 -24.73
C ALA A 175 -10.03 -15.20 -26.06
N LYS A 176 -11.23 -15.79 -26.17
CA LYS A 176 -12.09 -15.63 -27.35
C LYS A 176 -12.75 -14.26 -27.41
N GLU A 177 -13.00 -13.65 -26.25
CA GLU A 177 -13.70 -12.38 -26.14
C GLU A 177 -12.71 -11.20 -26.12
N PRO A 178 -12.91 -10.18 -26.96
CA PRO A 178 -12.10 -8.96 -26.91
C PRO A 178 -12.14 -8.32 -25.52
N GLY A 179 -11.00 -7.80 -25.06
CA GLY A 179 -10.91 -7.18 -23.73
C GLY A 179 -10.86 -8.18 -22.57
N THR A 180 -10.62 -9.47 -22.85
CA THR A 180 -10.41 -10.49 -21.81
C THR A 180 -9.14 -11.30 -22.07
N LYS A 181 -8.61 -11.93 -21.03
CA LYS A 181 -7.54 -12.94 -21.11
C LYS A 181 -7.95 -14.19 -20.36
N GLY A 182 -7.52 -15.35 -20.88
CA GLY A 182 -7.68 -16.62 -20.19
C GLY A 182 -6.59 -16.78 -19.14
N VAL A 183 -6.96 -17.18 -17.93
CA VAL A 183 -6.02 -17.55 -16.86
C VAL A 183 -6.09 -19.06 -16.69
N TYR A 184 -5.07 -19.76 -17.19
CA TYR A 184 -4.94 -21.21 -17.09
C TYR A 184 -4.20 -21.61 -15.83
N LEU A 185 -4.79 -22.52 -15.07
CA LEU A 185 -4.25 -23.04 -13.82
C LEU A 185 -4.17 -24.58 -13.90
N GLU A 186 -3.03 -25.18 -13.54
CA GLU A 186 -2.90 -26.63 -13.45
C GLU A 186 -2.00 -27.06 -12.29
N TYR A 187 -2.41 -28.13 -11.59
CA TYR A 187 -1.57 -28.87 -10.65
C TYR A 187 -2.14 -30.27 -10.41
N GLY A 188 -1.28 -31.29 -10.37
CA GLY A 188 -1.69 -32.65 -9.99
C GLY A 188 -2.82 -33.25 -10.84
N GLY A 189 -2.90 -32.87 -12.12
CA GLY A 189 -3.95 -33.30 -13.06
C GLY A 189 -5.27 -32.52 -12.98
N ILE A 190 -5.41 -31.58 -12.04
CA ILE A 190 -6.56 -30.67 -11.98
C ILE A 190 -6.26 -29.45 -12.85
N ARG A 191 -7.18 -29.12 -13.75
CA ARG A 191 -7.09 -27.97 -14.67
C ARG A 191 -8.25 -27.02 -14.45
N ARG A 192 -7.99 -25.71 -14.49
CA ARG A 192 -9.00 -24.65 -14.47
C ARG A 192 -8.65 -23.55 -15.47
N GLU A 193 -9.67 -22.95 -16.06
CA GLU A 193 -9.54 -21.75 -16.87
C GLU A 193 -10.48 -20.68 -16.29
N LEU A 194 -9.95 -19.49 -16.06
CA LEU A 194 -10.68 -18.32 -15.59
C LEU A 194 -10.60 -17.22 -16.65
N GLU A 195 -11.50 -16.24 -16.56
CA GLU A 195 -11.51 -15.07 -17.43
C GLU A 195 -11.09 -13.83 -16.65
N LEU A 196 -10.07 -13.14 -17.14
CA LEU A 196 -9.59 -11.87 -16.60
C LEU A 196 -10.01 -10.74 -17.54
N PRO A 197 -10.91 -9.84 -17.14
CA PRO A 197 -11.17 -8.60 -17.87
C PRO A 197 -9.89 -7.77 -17.95
N VAL A 198 -9.58 -7.23 -19.13
CA VAL A 198 -8.40 -6.38 -19.37
C VAL A 198 -8.89 -5.07 -19.99
N PRO A 199 -9.03 -3.99 -19.19
CA PRO A 199 -9.34 -2.67 -19.69
C PRO A 199 -8.31 -2.19 -20.73
N GLU A 200 -8.73 -1.25 -21.57
CA GLU A 200 -7.85 -0.69 -22.59
C GLU A 200 -6.56 -0.11 -21.97
N GLY A 201 -5.41 -0.47 -22.54
CA GLY A 201 -4.09 -0.03 -22.07
C GLY A 201 -3.56 -0.77 -20.84
N ALA A 202 -4.37 -1.56 -20.14
CA ALA A 202 -3.90 -2.39 -19.02
C ALA A 202 -3.09 -3.59 -19.53
N LYS A 203 -2.09 -4.00 -18.75
CA LYS A 203 -1.21 -5.15 -19.05
C LYS A 203 -1.42 -6.26 -18.02
N PRO A 204 -1.94 -7.43 -18.42
CA PRO A 204 -2.11 -8.54 -17.51
C PRO A 204 -0.75 -9.12 -17.12
N TYR A 205 -0.63 -9.61 -15.89
CA TYR A 205 0.60 -10.21 -15.39
C TYR A 205 0.35 -11.35 -14.40
N ILE A 206 1.36 -12.18 -14.24
CA ILE A 206 1.52 -13.14 -13.15
C ILE A 206 2.71 -12.70 -12.32
N GLN A 207 2.52 -12.60 -11.00
CA GLN A 207 3.56 -12.32 -10.03
C GLN A 207 3.76 -13.55 -9.15
N VAL A 208 5.00 -14.04 -9.08
CA VAL A 208 5.36 -15.22 -8.30
C VAL A 208 5.68 -14.79 -6.87
N VAL A 209 4.81 -15.17 -5.93
CA VAL A 209 4.97 -14.83 -4.51
C VAL A 209 5.87 -15.87 -3.82
N SER A 210 5.63 -17.16 -4.09
CA SER A 210 6.47 -18.30 -3.68
C SER A 210 6.32 -19.43 -4.68
N GLU A 211 7.04 -20.54 -4.49
CA GLU A 211 7.04 -21.65 -5.43
C GLU A 211 5.65 -22.25 -5.67
N ASP A 212 4.76 -22.16 -4.68
CA ASP A 212 3.40 -22.69 -4.63
C ASP A 212 2.31 -21.60 -4.63
N HIS A 213 2.68 -20.34 -4.88
CA HIS A 213 1.79 -19.19 -4.80
C HIS A 213 2.06 -18.15 -5.89
N CYS A 214 1.06 -17.88 -6.71
CA CYS A 214 1.08 -16.81 -7.69
C CYS A 214 -0.09 -15.84 -7.47
N VAL A 215 0.11 -14.60 -7.89
CA VAL A 215 -0.95 -13.60 -8.00
C VAL A 215 -1.10 -13.22 -9.47
N VAL A 216 -2.34 -13.21 -9.96
CA VAL A 216 -2.69 -12.78 -11.31
C VAL A 216 -3.38 -11.43 -11.21
N GLY A 217 -2.94 -10.47 -12.02
CA GLY A 217 -3.41 -9.10 -11.93
C GLY A 217 -3.23 -8.28 -13.20
N LEU A 218 -3.51 -6.99 -13.09
CA LEU A 218 -3.39 -5.99 -14.15
C LEU A 218 -2.46 -4.87 -13.70
N GLN A 219 -1.55 -4.47 -14.58
CA GLN A 219 -0.86 -3.20 -14.48
C GLN A 219 -1.62 -2.17 -15.30
N MET A 220 -2.16 -1.15 -14.65
CA MET A 220 -2.93 -0.08 -15.25
C MET A 220 -2.01 0.89 -16.02
N PRO A 221 -2.56 1.73 -16.93
CA PRO A 221 -1.76 2.67 -17.72
C PRO A 221 -0.93 3.67 -16.89
N ASP A 222 -1.37 4.01 -15.69
CA ASP A 222 -0.66 4.85 -14.72
C ASP A 222 0.45 4.10 -13.95
N GLY A 223 0.59 2.80 -14.18
CA GLY A 223 1.56 1.92 -13.53
C GLY A 223 1.07 1.27 -12.23
N GLU A 224 -0.14 1.60 -11.76
CA GLU A 224 -0.74 0.95 -10.60
C GLU A 224 -1.02 -0.54 -10.89
N LYS A 225 -0.97 -1.36 -9.85
CA LYS A 225 -1.14 -2.81 -9.96
C LYS A 225 -2.38 -3.25 -9.20
N GLU A 226 -3.28 -3.92 -9.89
CA GLU A 226 -4.49 -4.51 -9.32
C GLU A 226 -4.40 -6.04 -9.32
N ASP A 227 -4.64 -6.65 -8.15
CA ASP A 227 -4.62 -8.10 -7.98
C ASP A 227 -6.05 -8.67 -8.15
N TYR A 228 -6.22 -9.61 -9.08
CA TYR A 228 -7.52 -10.21 -9.41
C TYR A 228 -7.66 -11.60 -8.81
N TYR A 229 -6.64 -12.46 -8.97
CA TYR A 229 -6.66 -13.82 -8.46
C TYR A 229 -5.42 -14.11 -7.61
N GLU A 230 -5.64 -14.66 -6.42
CA GLU A 230 -4.62 -15.31 -5.62
C GLU A 230 -4.71 -16.81 -5.90
N VAL A 231 -3.65 -17.42 -6.44
CA VAL A 231 -3.60 -18.82 -6.84
C VAL A 231 -2.60 -19.57 -5.97
N LYS A 232 -3.04 -20.64 -5.31
CA LYS A 232 -2.20 -21.41 -4.38
C LYS A 232 -2.37 -22.91 -4.56
N VAL A 233 -1.30 -23.64 -4.26
CA VAL A 233 -1.33 -25.09 -4.09
C VAL A 233 -1.16 -25.44 -2.61
N VAL A 234 -2.19 -26.00 -1.99
CA VAL A 234 -2.17 -26.36 -0.55
C VAL A 234 -2.56 -27.81 -0.38
N ASN A 235 -1.72 -28.60 0.29
CA ASN A 235 -1.94 -30.03 0.57
C ASN A 235 -2.36 -30.83 -0.68
N GLY A 236 -1.66 -30.61 -1.79
CA GLY A 236 -1.90 -31.30 -3.06
C GLY A 236 -3.06 -30.76 -3.88
N ARG A 237 -3.69 -29.64 -3.49
CA ARG A 237 -4.86 -29.09 -4.17
C ARG A 237 -4.59 -27.67 -4.65
N ILE A 238 -4.83 -27.44 -5.94
CA ILE A 238 -4.87 -26.09 -6.50
C ILE A 238 -6.19 -25.40 -6.16
N GLY A 239 -6.08 -24.18 -5.67
CA GLY A 239 -7.21 -23.29 -5.41
C GLY A 239 -6.89 -21.88 -5.92
N TYR A 240 -7.94 -21.10 -6.11
CA TYR A 240 -7.82 -19.68 -6.36
C TYR A 240 -8.87 -18.92 -5.55
N LYS A 241 -8.55 -17.67 -5.19
CA LYS A 241 -9.46 -16.71 -4.57
C LYS A 241 -9.49 -15.47 -5.45
N GLN A 242 -10.68 -15.00 -5.80
CA GLN A 242 -10.81 -13.67 -6.40
C GLN A 242 -10.60 -12.62 -5.29
N VAL A 243 -9.64 -11.72 -5.48
CA VAL A 243 -9.13 -10.82 -4.44
C VAL A 243 -9.64 -9.39 -4.60
N GLN A 244 -10.41 -9.11 -5.66
CA GLN A 244 -10.72 -7.77 -6.15
C GLN A 244 -10.90 -6.76 -5.00
N THR A 245 -9.90 -5.90 -4.85
CA THR A 245 -9.98 -4.72 -4.00
C THR A 245 -10.94 -3.77 -4.72
N ALA A 246 -12.11 -3.54 -4.14
CA ALA A 246 -13.20 -2.81 -4.78
C ALA A 246 -12.80 -1.37 -5.15
N LEU A 247 -12.36 -1.18 -6.40
CA LEU A 247 -12.66 0.04 -7.12
C LEU A 247 -13.97 -0.23 -7.86
N ASN A 248 -15.05 0.30 -7.28
CA ASN A 248 -16.32 0.46 -7.98
C ASN A 248 -16.04 1.32 -9.23
N ILE A 249 -15.85 0.68 -10.37
CA ILE A 249 -15.99 1.36 -11.65
C ILE A 249 -17.51 1.59 -11.81
N LYS A 250 -17.91 2.85 -11.61
CA LYS A 250 -19.26 3.32 -11.96
C LYS A 250 -19.46 3.32 -13.46
#